data_AF-A0A4Q3U153-F1
#
_entry.id   AF-A0A4Q3U153-F1
#
_cell.length_a   1.000
_cell.length_b   1.000
_cell.length_c   1.000
_cell.angle_alpha   90.00
_cell.angle_beta   90.00
_cell.angle_gamma   90.00
#
_symmetry.space_group_name_H-M   'P 1'
#
loop_
_entity.id
_entity.type
_entity.pdbx_description
1 polymer ?
#
loop_
_entity_poly.entity_id
_entity_poly.type
_entity_poly.pdbx_seq_one_letter_code
_entity_poly.pdbx_strand_id
1 'polypeptide(L)'
;MPNPELAVAARKSPNSLPFDLPDRSAEYAAIVARVQEALGDVQDRQFVGVAVLLHGRCFLETAELPKGMNKGTPTLCHDNARRVALRRPEEYAYAEGFARPRALGSDSPRLCHSWLVDTEGRVVDRTWDDGEEYDGVVVPYESLREVAEFARRKRASLGFVTDWEGRRLLERMGTTVEELLRRA
;
A
#
# COMPACT_ATOMS: atom_id res chain seq x y z
N MET A 1 14.86 -7.40 33.59
CA MET A 1 15.51 -8.48 32.81
C MET A 1 14.64 -8.71 31.58
N PRO A 2 15.02 -8.19 30.39
CA PRO A 2 14.20 -8.36 29.19
C PRO A 2 14.31 -9.81 28.65
N ASN A 3 13.21 -10.27 28.04
CA ASN A 3 12.95 -11.65 27.62
C ASN A 3 13.93 -12.15 26.53
N PRO A 4 14.60 -13.31 26.71
CA PRO A 4 15.58 -13.85 25.76
C PRO A 4 15.02 -14.39 24.44
N GLU A 5 13.70 -14.43 24.23
CA GLU A 5 13.10 -14.87 22.96
C GLU A 5 13.07 -13.79 21.85
N LEU A 6 13.51 -12.56 22.13
CA LEU A 6 13.68 -11.50 21.12
C LEU A 6 15.06 -11.49 20.45
N ALA A 7 15.90 -12.50 20.71
CA ALA A 7 17.31 -12.48 20.36
C ALA A 7 17.75 -13.60 19.40
N VAL A 8 16.95 -14.01 18.40
CA VAL A 8 17.47 -14.83 17.29
C VAL A 8 16.69 -14.58 16.00
N ALA A 9 17.26 -13.78 15.08
CA ALA A 9 17.38 -14.09 13.65
C ALA A 9 17.93 -12.88 12.87
N ALA A 10 19.18 -12.50 13.14
CA ALA A 10 20.02 -11.87 12.13
C ALA A 10 20.45 -12.94 11.09
N ARG A 11 19.48 -13.48 10.35
CA ARG A 11 19.73 -14.19 9.09
C ARG A 11 19.32 -13.24 7.99
N LYS A 12 20.24 -12.99 7.06
CA LYS A 12 20.06 -12.11 5.90
C LYS A 12 18.65 -12.31 5.32
N SER A 13 17.84 -11.25 5.39
CA SER A 13 16.47 -11.27 4.88
C SER A 13 16.50 -11.59 3.38
N PRO A 14 15.68 -12.53 2.89
CA PRO A 14 15.61 -12.89 1.47
C PRO A 14 15.05 -11.75 0.58
N ASN A 15 14.67 -10.60 1.16
CA ASN A 15 14.23 -9.40 0.43
C ASN A 15 15.40 -8.45 0.11
N SER A 16 16.44 -8.95 -0.57
CA SER A 16 17.32 -8.02 -1.28
C SER A 16 16.64 -7.65 -2.59
N LEU A 17 16.12 -6.42 -2.68
CA LEU A 17 15.87 -5.80 -3.98
C LEU A 17 17.18 -5.83 -4.80
N PRO A 18 17.13 -5.76 -6.13
CA PRO A 18 18.34 -5.74 -6.99
C PRO A 18 19.24 -4.51 -6.80
N PHE A 19 19.01 -3.71 -5.75
CA PHE A 19 19.79 -2.55 -5.34
C PHE A 19 19.74 -2.42 -3.80
N ASP A 20 20.85 -1.97 -3.22
CA ASP A 20 20.95 -1.64 -1.80
C ASP A 20 19.90 -0.58 -1.46
N LEU A 21 18.94 -0.95 -0.60
CA LEU A 21 18.11 0.03 0.08
C LEU A 21 18.91 0.59 1.26
N PRO A 22 18.92 1.92 1.46
CA PRO A 22 19.64 2.53 2.59
C PRO A 22 19.16 1.99 3.95
N ASP A 23 19.96 2.12 5.00
CA ASP A 23 19.55 1.84 6.38
C ASP A 23 18.38 2.75 6.78
N ARG A 24 17.23 2.14 7.08
CA ARG A 24 15.92 2.81 7.21
C ARG A 24 15.27 2.56 8.58
N SER A 25 16.08 2.20 9.57
CA SER A 25 15.64 1.93 10.95
C SER A 25 14.84 3.08 11.59
N ALA A 26 15.13 4.34 11.25
CA ALA A 26 14.36 5.51 11.67
C ALA A 26 13.00 5.67 10.95
N GLU A 27 12.92 5.32 9.66
CA GLU A 27 11.64 5.31 8.91
C GLU A 27 10.71 4.22 9.45
N TYR A 28 11.25 3.06 9.83
CA TYR A 28 10.48 1.96 10.40
C TYR A 28 9.76 2.36 11.70
N ALA A 29 10.44 3.10 12.59
CA ALA A 29 9.83 3.59 13.82
C ALA A 29 8.68 4.60 13.55
N ALA A 30 8.84 5.45 12.53
CA ALA A 30 7.78 6.38 12.11
C ALA A 30 6.57 5.64 11.51
N ILE A 31 6.81 4.62 10.67
CA ILE A 31 5.76 3.75 10.13
C ILE A 31 5.02 3.04 11.27
N VAL A 32 5.74 2.52 12.27
CA VAL A 32 5.13 1.85 13.42
C VAL A 32 4.18 2.77 14.18
N ALA A 33 4.64 3.99 14.52
CA ALA A 33 3.82 4.96 15.24
C ALA A 33 2.57 5.37 14.43
N ARG A 34 2.73 5.60 13.12
CA ARG A 34 1.65 6.01 12.23
C ARG A 34 0.65 4.90 11.91
N VAL A 35 1.12 3.66 11.80
CA VAL A 35 0.25 2.49 11.68
C VAL A 35 -0.54 2.32 12.98
N GLN A 36 0.09 2.38 14.15
CA GLN A 36 -0.63 2.29 15.43
C GLN A 36 -1.72 3.36 15.58
N GLU A 37 -1.46 4.59 15.13
CA GLU A 37 -2.45 5.68 15.05
C GLU A 37 -3.60 5.35 14.07
N ALA A 38 -3.28 4.83 12.86
CA ALA A 38 -4.26 4.49 11.83
C ALA A 38 -5.18 3.31 12.21
N LEU A 39 -4.65 2.36 12.97
CA LEU A 39 -5.32 1.12 13.32
C LEU A 39 -6.52 1.33 14.26
N GLY A 40 -6.47 2.29 15.17
CA GLY A 40 -7.51 2.47 16.20
C GLY A 40 -7.89 1.14 16.88
N ASP A 41 -9.14 0.98 17.31
CA ASP A 41 -9.68 -0.25 17.92
C ASP A 41 -10.32 -1.23 16.90
N VAL A 42 -10.04 -1.06 15.60
CA VAL A 42 -10.75 -1.78 14.52
C VAL A 42 -9.92 -2.98 14.05
N GLN A 43 -10.35 -4.20 14.41
CA GLN A 43 -9.70 -5.47 14.05
C GLN A 43 -9.40 -5.61 12.53
N ASP A 44 -10.27 -5.10 11.65
CA ASP A 44 -10.08 -5.20 10.19
C ASP A 44 -8.89 -4.37 9.67
N ARG A 45 -8.47 -3.32 10.39
CA ARG A 45 -7.32 -2.51 9.99
C ARG A 45 -5.99 -3.19 10.32
N GLN A 46 -5.97 -4.09 11.31
CA GLN A 46 -4.75 -4.71 11.83
C GLN A 46 -3.94 -5.43 10.75
N PHE A 47 -4.61 -6.04 9.77
CA PHE A 47 -3.95 -6.74 8.67
C PHE A 47 -3.25 -5.81 7.68
N VAL A 48 -3.87 -4.68 7.34
CA VAL A 48 -3.25 -3.59 6.57
C VAL A 48 -2.01 -3.10 7.30
N GLY A 49 -2.14 -2.88 8.61
CA GLY A 49 -1.05 -2.48 9.48
C GLY A 49 0.10 -3.48 9.42
N VAL A 50 -0.16 -4.79 9.54
CA VAL A 50 0.89 -5.81 9.46
C VAL A 50 1.60 -5.80 8.10
N ALA A 51 0.87 -5.71 6.98
CA ALA A 51 1.50 -5.65 5.66
C ALA A 51 2.38 -4.39 5.49
N VAL A 52 1.88 -3.23 5.92
CA VAL A 52 2.63 -1.97 5.88
C VAL A 52 3.83 -1.99 6.84
N LEU A 53 3.70 -2.62 8.00
CA LEU A 53 4.80 -2.77 8.95
C LEU A 53 5.90 -3.67 8.39
N LEU A 54 5.55 -4.78 7.77
CA LEU A 54 6.54 -5.77 7.29
C LEU A 54 7.15 -5.40 5.93
N HIS A 55 6.40 -4.72 5.07
CA HIS A 55 6.75 -4.53 3.66
C HIS A 55 6.55 -3.10 3.17
N GLY A 56 6.01 -2.21 4.01
CA GLY A 56 5.66 -0.86 3.61
C GLY A 56 6.84 0.09 3.59
N ARG A 57 6.58 1.27 3.03
CA ARG A 57 7.49 2.40 2.96
C ARG A 57 6.73 3.70 3.12
N CYS A 58 7.44 4.72 3.56
CA CYS A 58 6.96 6.10 3.52
C CYS A 58 7.16 6.66 2.12
N PHE A 59 6.14 7.33 1.60
CA PHE A 59 6.24 8.14 0.41
C PHE A 59 6.17 9.61 0.81
N LEU A 60 7.33 10.27 0.78
CA LEU A 60 7.50 11.62 1.31
C LEU A 60 7.15 12.70 0.29
N GLU A 61 7.19 12.37 -0.99
CA GLU A 61 6.96 13.31 -2.08
C GLU A 61 5.65 12.99 -2.80
N THR A 62 4.86 14.03 -3.07
CA THR A 62 3.67 13.98 -3.90
C THR A 62 3.93 14.74 -5.19
N ALA A 63 3.41 14.21 -6.30
CA ALA A 63 3.44 14.86 -7.59
C ALA A 63 2.04 15.37 -7.95
N GLU A 64 1.98 16.51 -8.63
CA GLU A 64 0.75 16.95 -9.26
C GLU A 64 0.30 15.93 -10.31
N LEU A 65 -1.00 15.92 -10.61
CA LEU A 65 -1.52 15.06 -11.66
C LEU A 65 -0.87 15.42 -13.00
N PRO A 66 -0.20 14.46 -13.68
CA PRO A 66 0.46 14.72 -14.94
C PRO A 66 -0.51 15.25 -15.99
N LYS A 67 -0.01 16.08 -16.90
CA LYS A 67 -0.82 16.66 -17.96
C LYS A 67 -1.53 15.57 -18.77
N GLY A 68 -2.86 15.68 -18.88
CA GLY A 68 -3.69 14.68 -19.57
C GLY A 68 -4.16 13.51 -18.69
N MET A 69 -3.75 13.46 -17.42
CA MET A 69 -4.33 12.57 -16.43
C MET A 69 -5.44 13.29 -15.68
N ASN A 70 -6.68 12.81 -15.84
CA ASN A 70 -7.82 13.36 -15.12
C ASN A 70 -7.92 12.76 -13.72
N LYS A 71 -8.52 13.51 -12.79
CA LYS A 71 -9.02 12.97 -11.54
C LYS A 71 -10.00 11.82 -11.78
N GLY A 72 -9.96 10.87 -10.87
CA GLY A 72 -10.90 9.76 -10.80
C GLY A 72 -12.13 10.12 -9.97
N THR A 73 -13.05 9.17 -9.87
CA THR A 73 -14.25 9.34 -9.06
C THR A 73 -13.87 9.29 -7.58
N PRO A 74 -14.35 10.24 -6.73
CA PRO A 74 -14.20 10.15 -5.29
C PRO A 74 -14.62 8.78 -4.76
N THR A 75 -14.00 8.33 -3.66
CA THR A 75 -14.21 7.03 -3.00
C THR A 75 -13.84 5.78 -3.80
N LEU A 76 -13.49 5.89 -5.08
CA LEU A 76 -13.03 4.78 -5.92
C LEU A 76 -11.50 4.71 -6.02
N CYS A 77 -10.76 4.95 -4.93
CA CYS A 77 -9.31 5.08 -4.94
C CYS A 77 -8.57 3.85 -5.50
N HIS A 78 -8.97 2.64 -5.10
CA HIS A 78 -8.46 1.38 -5.65
C HIS A 78 -8.60 1.33 -7.18
N ASP A 79 -9.78 1.67 -7.67
CA ASP A 79 -10.11 1.60 -9.08
C ASP A 79 -9.41 2.67 -9.91
N ASN A 80 -9.32 3.88 -9.36
CA ASN A 80 -8.66 5.02 -9.99
C ASN A 80 -7.17 4.75 -10.23
N ALA A 81 -6.48 4.22 -9.21
CA ALA A 81 -5.05 3.91 -9.30
C ALA A 81 -4.82 2.64 -10.14
N ARG A 82 -5.45 1.51 -9.79
CA ARG A 82 -5.21 0.22 -10.46
C ARG A 82 -5.41 0.29 -11.98
N ARG A 83 -6.45 0.97 -12.46
CA ARG A 83 -6.72 1.08 -13.90
C ARG A 83 -5.57 1.73 -14.66
N VAL A 84 -4.84 2.66 -14.04
CA VAL A 84 -3.69 3.30 -14.66
C VAL A 84 -2.47 2.39 -14.57
N ALA A 85 -2.16 1.85 -13.39
CA ALA A 85 -1.03 0.93 -13.21
C ALA A 85 -1.11 -0.30 -14.13
N LEU A 86 -2.30 -0.84 -14.38
CA LEU A 86 -2.47 -1.95 -15.33
C LEU A 86 -2.32 -1.55 -16.80
N ARG A 87 -2.59 -0.27 -17.14
CA ARG A 87 -2.52 0.23 -18.52
C ARG A 87 -1.16 0.82 -18.89
N ARG A 88 -0.42 1.30 -17.90
CA ARG A 88 0.89 1.95 -18.04
C ARG A 88 1.86 1.44 -16.96
N PRO A 89 2.11 0.12 -16.88
CA PRO A 89 2.94 -0.47 -15.84
C PRO A 89 4.39 0.00 -15.86
N GLU A 90 4.88 0.49 -17.00
CA GLU A 90 6.19 1.08 -17.18
C GLU A 90 6.33 2.49 -16.60
N GLU A 91 5.20 3.21 -16.42
CA GLU A 91 5.17 4.57 -15.90
C GLU A 91 4.74 4.62 -14.43
N TYR A 92 3.87 3.70 -14.01
CA TYR A 92 3.25 3.74 -12.69
C TYR A 92 3.14 2.37 -12.01
N ALA A 93 3.57 2.32 -10.76
CA ALA A 93 3.28 1.23 -9.85
C ALA A 93 2.02 1.51 -9.01
N TYR A 94 1.34 0.46 -8.58
CA TYR A 94 0.18 0.56 -7.71
C TYR A 94 0.59 0.36 -6.25
N ALA A 95 0.07 1.19 -5.35
CA ALA A 95 0.32 1.08 -3.92
C ALA A 95 -0.97 1.13 -3.11
N GLU A 96 -0.98 0.41 -1.98
CA GLU A 96 -2.04 0.46 -0.97
C GLU A 96 -1.46 0.65 0.43
N GLY A 97 -2.20 1.32 1.30
CA GLY A 97 -1.81 1.51 2.69
C GLY A 97 -2.67 2.56 3.37
N PHE A 98 -2.03 3.39 4.19
CA PHE A 98 -2.67 4.48 4.91
C PHE A 98 -2.20 5.83 4.36
N ALA A 99 -3.13 6.76 4.25
CA ALA A 99 -2.86 8.15 3.91
C ALA A 99 -3.80 9.08 4.67
N ARG A 100 -3.43 10.34 4.81
CA ARG A 100 -4.26 11.38 5.44
C ARG A 100 -4.76 12.36 4.37
N PRO A 101 -6.08 12.60 4.25
CA PRO A 101 -6.59 13.65 3.39
C PRO A 101 -6.45 15.00 4.10
N ARG A 102 -5.64 15.94 3.56
CA ARG A 102 -5.44 17.25 4.19
C ARG A 102 -6.74 18.07 4.26
N ALA A 103 -7.66 17.87 3.32
CA ALA A 103 -8.99 18.47 3.33
C ALA A 103 -9.81 18.18 4.62
N LEU A 104 -9.48 17.13 5.38
CA LEU A 104 -10.14 16.82 6.66
C LEU A 104 -9.41 17.40 7.89
N GLY A 105 -8.31 18.13 7.69
CA GLY A 105 -7.50 18.72 8.76
C GLY A 105 -6.45 17.78 9.35
N SER A 106 -5.48 18.36 10.06
CA SER A 106 -4.34 17.64 10.66
C SER A 106 -4.73 16.61 11.71
N ASP A 107 -5.88 16.79 12.35
CA ASP A 107 -6.39 15.92 13.41
C ASP A 107 -7.24 14.76 12.85
N SER A 108 -7.37 14.66 11.52
CA SER A 108 -8.15 13.61 10.89
C SER A 108 -7.44 12.25 10.98
N PRO A 109 -8.21 11.16 11.17
CA PRO A 109 -7.64 9.82 11.20
C PRO A 109 -7.07 9.48 9.82
N ARG A 110 -5.95 8.75 9.81
CA ARG A 110 -5.43 8.12 8.60
C ARG A 110 -6.45 7.13 8.05
N LEU A 111 -6.64 7.13 6.74
CA LEU A 111 -7.59 6.26 6.06
C LEU A 111 -6.85 5.25 5.20
N CYS A 112 -7.43 4.05 5.10
CA CYS A 112 -7.10 3.09 4.06
C CYS A 112 -7.23 3.73 2.69
N HIS A 113 -6.19 3.65 1.86
CA HIS A 113 -6.16 4.32 0.57
C HIS A 113 -5.29 3.60 -0.46
N SER A 114 -5.44 3.98 -1.72
CA SER A 114 -4.61 3.51 -2.82
C SER A 114 -4.25 4.63 -3.78
N TRP A 115 -3.00 4.57 -4.24
CA TRP A 115 -2.39 5.61 -5.06
C TRP A 115 -1.46 4.98 -6.12
N LEU A 116 -1.00 5.82 -7.02
CA LEU A 116 0.06 5.47 -7.97
C LEU A 116 1.40 5.96 -7.44
N VAL A 117 2.47 5.26 -7.82
CA VAL A 117 3.85 5.68 -7.60
C VAL A 117 4.49 5.82 -8.97
N ASP A 118 4.99 7.01 -9.30
CA ASP A 118 5.66 7.25 -10.58
C ASP A 118 7.10 6.70 -10.60
N THR A 119 7.77 6.82 -11.75
CA THR A 119 9.16 6.35 -11.94
C THR A 119 10.19 7.08 -11.07
N GLU A 120 9.85 8.25 -10.52
CA GLU A 120 10.68 9.00 -9.58
C GLU A 120 10.37 8.62 -8.12
N GLY A 121 9.40 7.73 -7.88
CA GLY A 121 9.01 7.30 -6.55
C GLY A 121 8.02 8.23 -5.86
N ARG A 122 7.44 9.20 -6.56
CA ARG A 122 6.48 10.17 -6.03
C ARG A 122 5.06 9.62 -6.06
N VAL A 123 4.25 10.04 -5.09
CA VAL A 123 2.82 9.70 -5.05
C VAL A 123 2.06 10.50 -6.10
N VAL A 124 1.31 9.80 -6.94
CA VAL A 124 0.32 10.38 -7.86
C VAL A 124 -1.07 9.92 -7.42
N ASP A 125 -1.79 10.78 -6.71
CA ASP A 125 -3.12 10.49 -6.20
C ASP A 125 -4.19 11.00 -7.16
N ARG A 126 -4.97 10.08 -7.71
CA ARG A 126 -6.06 10.42 -8.64
C ARG A 126 -7.37 10.72 -7.94
N THR A 127 -7.45 10.55 -6.62
CA THR A 127 -8.70 10.66 -5.85
C THR A 127 -8.71 11.94 -5.03
N TRP A 128 -7.64 12.21 -4.28
CA TRP A 128 -7.51 13.41 -3.45
C TRP A 128 -6.70 14.49 -4.17
N ASP A 129 -7.02 15.77 -3.93
CA ASP A 129 -6.19 16.91 -4.42
C ASP A 129 -4.96 17.11 -3.53
N ASP A 130 -5.09 16.78 -2.26
CA ASP A 130 -4.19 17.22 -1.19
C ASP A 130 -3.97 16.11 -0.15
N GLY A 131 -3.78 14.86 -0.57
CA GLY A 131 -3.38 13.82 0.37
C GLY A 131 -1.94 14.00 0.87
N GLU A 132 -1.68 13.49 2.07
CA GLU A 132 -0.37 13.54 2.71
C GLU A 132 -0.10 12.27 3.53
N GLU A 133 1.16 12.13 3.95
CA GLU A 133 1.63 11.07 4.85
C GLU A 133 1.25 9.66 4.38
N TYR A 134 1.60 9.35 3.13
CA TYR A 134 1.36 8.07 2.49
C TYR A 134 2.34 7.02 3.02
N ASP A 135 1.82 6.02 3.72
CA ASP A 135 2.55 4.87 4.23
C ASP A 135 1.92 3.60 3.66
N GLY A 136 2.63 2.87 2.80
CA GLY A 136 2.02 1.76 2.08
C GLY A 136 2.99 0.79 1.45
N VAL A 137 2.44 -0.29 0.90
CA VAL A 137 3.16 -1.30 0.14
C VAL A 137 2.95 -1.07 -1.36
N VAL A 138 4.02 -1.23 -2.14
CA VAL A 138 3.89 -1.32 -3.60
C VAL A 138 3.50 -2.74 -3.95
N VAL A 139 2.43 -2.91 -4.72
CA VAL A 139 1.96 -4.23 -5.16
C VAL A 139 2.67 -4.59 -6.47
N PRO A 140 3.32 -5.77 -6.56
CA PRO A 140 3.96 -6.21 -7.79
C PRO A 140 2.96 -6.29 -8.95
N TYR A 141 3.40 -5.93 -10.16
CA TYR A 141 2.51 -5.84 -11.33
C TYR A 141 1.80 -7.16 -11.63
N GLU A 142 2.52 -8.28 -11.60
CA GLU A 142 1.92 -9.60 -11.87
C GLU A 142 0.85 -9.96 -10.83
N SER A 143 1.12 -9.69 -9.55
CA SER A 143 0.15 -9.86 -8.47
C SER A 143 -1.08 -8.97 -8.69
N LEU A 144 -0.89 -7.70 -9.04
CA LEU A 144 -1.99 -6.78 -9.35
C LEU A 144 -2.84 -7.28 -10.53
N ARG A 145 -2.20 -7.76 -11.59
CA ARG A 145 -2.84 -8.28 -12.80
C ARG A 145 -3.66 -9.53 -12.50
N GLU A 146 -3.07 -10.50 -11.80
CA GLU A 146 -3.71 -11.75 -11.42
C GLU A 146 -4.98 -11.50 -10.59
N VAL A 147 -4.86 -10.67 -9.56
CA VAL A 147 -6.00 -10.36 -8.67
C VAL A 147 -7.08 -9.56 -9.41
N ALA A 148 -6.69 -8.60 -10.26
CA ALA A 148 -7.64 -7.84 -11.08
C ALA A 148 -8.43 -8.74 -12.05
N GLU A 149 -7.76 -9.71 -12.69
CA GLU A 149 -8.43 -10.70 -13.54
C GLU A 149 -9.41 -11.56 -12.76
N PHE A 150 -9.01 -12.05 -11.58
CA PHE A 150 -9.87 -12.88 -10.75
C PHE A 150 -11.09 -12.11 -10.25
N ALA A 151 -10.89 -10.89 -9.75
CA ALA A 151 -11.98 -10.04 -9.28
C ALA A 151 -12.98 -9.69 -10.39
N ARG A 152 -12.50 -9.44 -11.62
CA ARG A 152 -13.36 -9.21 -12.78
C ARG A 152 -14.28 -10.41 -13.06
N ARG A 153 -13.75 -11.64 -12.94
CA ARG A 153 -14.54 -12.88 -13.10
C ARG A 153 -15.58 -13.05 -11.99
N LYS A 154 -15.33 -12.51 -10.80
CA LYS A 154 -16.20 -12.65 -9.61
C LYS A 154 -17.08 -11.45 -9.29
N ARG A 155 -16.94 -10.33 -10.03
CA ARG A 155 -17.66 -9.05 -9.79
C ARG A 155 -17.50 -8.53 -8.34
N ALA A 156 -16.30 -8.59 -7.78
CA ALA A 156 -16.00 -8.19 -6.40
C ALA A 156 -15.28 -6.83 -6.32
N SER A 157 -15.30 -6.19 -5.13
CA SER A 157 -14.46 -5.04 -4.75
C SER A 157 -12.97 -5.40 -4.75
N LEU A 158 -12.11 -4.37 -4.76
CA LEU A 158 -10.77 -4.41 -5.34
C LEU A 158 -9.67 -3.74 -4.51
N GLY A 159 -9.94 -3.34 -3.27
CA GLY A 159 -8.86 -3.05 -2.33
C GLY A 159 -8.32 -4.37 -1.82
N PHE A 160 -7.05 -4.70 -2.06
CA PHE A 160 -6.56 -6.07 -1.81
C PHE A 160 -5.79 -6.21 -0.50
N VAL A 161 -5.14 -5.14 -0.08
CA VAL A 161 -4.43 -4.98 1.19
C VAL A 161 -5.35 -4.27 2.19
N THR A 162 -6.13 -3.28 1.74
CA THR A 162 -6.84 -2.34 2.62
C THR A 162 -8.34 -2.58 2.79
N ASP A 163 -8.95 -3.50 2.03
CA ASP A 163 -10.38 -3.81 2.07
C ASP A 163 -10.60 -5.29 2.48
N TRP A 164 -11.53 -5.52 3.41
CA TRP A 164 -11.86 -6.84 3.94
C TRP A 164 -12.44 -7.77 2.84
N GLU A 165 -13.07 -7.20 1.81
CA GLU A 165 -13.53 -7.96 0.63
C GLU A 165 -12.34 -8.47 -0.19
N GLY A 166 -11.24 -7.71 -0.26
CA GLY A 166 -10.00 -8.11 -0.91
C GLY A 166 -9.39 -9.35 -0.28
N ARG A 167 -9.35 -9.42 1.05
CA ARG A 167 -8.86 -10.62 1.75
C ARG A 167 -9.68 -11.86 1.39
N ARG A 168 -11.01 -11.76 1.42
CA ARG A 168 -11.88 -12.87 1.01
C ARG A 168 -11.66 -13.26 -0.45
N LEU A 169 -11.30 -12.31 -1.30
CA LEU A 169 -10.93 -12.58 -2.68
C LEU A 169 -9.63 -13.41 -2.76
N LEU A 170 -8.60 -13.03 -1.99
CA LEU A 170 -7.32 -13.74 -1.93
C LEU A 170 -7.48 -15.16 -1.36
N GLU A 171 -8.28 -15.33 -0.30
CA GLU A 171 -8.61 -16.65 0.24
C GLU A 171 -9.29 -17.54 -0.82
N ARG A 172 -10.19 -16.97 -1.63
CA ARG A 172 -10.83 -17.69 -2.75
C ARG A 172 -9.88 -17.98 -3.92
N MET A 173 -8.80 -17.22 -4.05
CA MET A 173 -7.70 -17.50 -4.98
C MET A 173 -6.74 -18.56 -4.43
N GLY A 174 -6.82 -18.89 -3.13
CA GLY A 174 -5.89 -19.80 -2.46
C GLY A 174 -4.52 -19.17 -2.22
N THR A 175 -4.46 -17.85 -1.98
CA THR A 175 -3.21 -17.13 -1.72
C THR A 175 -3.35 -16.10 -0.60
N THR A 176 -2.24 -15.50 -0.16
CA THR A 176 -2.18 -14.45 0.87
C THR A 176 -1.53 -13.16 0.34
N VAL A 177 -1.72 -12.04 1.05
CA VAL A 177 -1.02 -10.77 0.72
C VAL A 177 0.48 -10.95 0.76
N GLU A 178 1.01 -11.64 1.77
CA GLU A 178 2.45 -11.88 1.89
C GLU A 178 3.02 -12.66 0.70
N GLU A 179 2.33 -13.71 0.27
CA GLU A 179 2.73 -14.49 -0.90
C GLU A 179 2.72 -13.65 -2.17
N LEU A 180 1.72 -12.77 -2.34
CA LEU A 180 1.65 -11.88 -3.50
C LEU A 180 2.73 -10.80 -3.49
N LEU A 181 3.08 -10.27 -2.32
CA LEU A 181 4.15 -9.27 -2.18
C LEU A 181 5.55 -9.88 -2.38
N ARG A 182 5.74 -11.18 -2.08
CA ARG A 182 7.02 -11.90 -2.30
C ARG A 182 7.28 -12.31 -3.75
N ARG A 183 6.33 -12.13 -4.67
CA ARG A 183 6.48 -12.47 -6.10
C ARG A 183 7.19 -11.38 -6.93
N ALA A 184 7.70 -10.34 -6.28
CA ALA A 184 8.48 -9.26 -6.89
C ALA A 184 9.89 -9.70 -7.27
#